data_AF-A0A392P140-F1
#
_entry.id   AF-A0A392P140-F1
#
_cell.length_a   1.000
_cell.length_b   1.000
_cell.length_c   1.000
_cell.angle_alpha   90.00
_cell.angle_beta   90.00
_cell.angle_gamma   90.00
#
_symmetry.space_group_name_H-M   'P 1'
#
loop_
_entity.id
_entity.type
_entity.pdbx_description
1 polymer ?
#
loop_
_entity_poly.entity_id
_entity_poly.type
_entity_poly.pdbx_seq_one_letter_code
_entity_poly.pdbx_strand_id
1 'polypeptide(L)'
;IREDIQTKGEFINGLIKKVVDAAYVDIEDVLKFVDWLDGELSTLADERAVLKHFKWPEKKADAMREAAVEYRELKMLEQEISSYKDDPDIPCVASLKKMASLLDK
;
A
#
# COMPACT_ATOMS: atom_id res chain seq x y z
N ILE A 1 13.47 25.20 10.48
CA ILE A 1 14.37 24.45 9.55
C ILE A 1 15.59 23.86 10.27
N ARG A 2 16.51 24.64 10.88
CA ARG A 2 17.73 24.06 11.50
C ARG A 2 17.48 23.32 12.82
N GLU A 3 16.50 23.76 13.63
CA GLU A 3 16.10 23.04 14.86
C GLU A 3 15.20 21.83 14.57
N ASP A 4 14.33 21.90 13.56
CA ASP A 4 13.50 20.74 13.16
C ASP A 4 14.34 19.54 12.72
N ILE A 5 15.50 19.77 12.09
CA ILE A 5 16.38 18.70 11.61
C ILE A 5 17.07 17.97 12.77
N GLN A 6 17.33 18.65 13.89
CA GLN A 6 17.97 18.03 15.06
C GLN A 6 16.96 17.27 15.91
N THR A 7 15.74 17.81 16.10
CA THR A 7 14.67 17.16 16.87
C THR A 7 13.95 16.07 16.07
N LYS A 8 13.74 16.25 14.75
CA LYS A 8 13.16 15.21 13.88
C LYS A 8 14.19 14.21 13.35
N GLY A 9 15.49 14.46 13.56
CA GLY A 9 16.54 13.53 13.16
C GLY A 9 16.49 12.22 13.93
N GLU A 10 16.26 12.28 15.25
CA GLU A 10 16.04 11.08 16.07
C GLU A 10 14.76 10.34 15.67
N PHE A 11 13.70 11.10 15.37
CA PHE A 11 12.45 10.55 14.87
C PHE A 11 12.66 9.76 13.57
N ILE A 12 13.28 10.37 12.55
CA ILE A 12 13.53 9.71 11.26
C ILE A 12 14.49 8.53 11.41
N ASN A 13 15.54 8.65 12.23
CA ASN A 13 16.42 7.51 12.52
C ASN A 13 15.66 6.36 13.20
N GLY A 14 14.68 6.67 14.05
CA GLY A 14 13.76 5.70 14.63
C GLY A 14 12.89 5.01 13.57
N LEU A 15 12.33 5.79 12.63
CA LEU A 15 11.58 5.24 11.49
C LEU A 15 12.46 4.33 10.62
N ILE A 16 13.67 4.78 10.27
CA ILE A 16 14.65 4.00 9.50
C ILE A 16 14.92 2.65 10.16
N LYS A 17 15.21 2.66 11.47
CA LYS A 17 15.45 1.43 12.21
C LYS A 17 14.26 0.48 12.15
N LYS A 18 13.04 1.00 12.38
CA LYS A 18 11.81 0.20 12.29
C LYS A 18 11.60 -0.39 10.89
N VAL A 19 11.85 0.37 9.82
CA VAL A 19 11.74 -0.15 8.44
C VAL A 19 12.82 -1.20 8.16
N VAL A 20 14.05 -1.00 8.61
CA VAL A 20 15.15 -1.98 8.45
C VAL A 20 14.86 -3.27 9.22
N ASP A 21 14.33 -3.16 10.44
CA ASP A 21 14.03 -4.31 11.31
C ASP A 21 12.70 -4.99 10.94
N ALA A 22 11.81 -4.32 10.20
CA ALA A 22 10.51 -4.86 9.79
C ALA A 22 10.68 -6.15 8.95
N ALA A 23 10.28 -7.28 9.53
CA ALA A 23 10.27 -8.58 8.88
C ALA A 23 8.98 -9.28 9.30
N TYR A 24 7.93 -9.08 8.51
CA TYR A 24 6.61 -9.64 8.76
C TYR A 24 6.40 -10.87 7.87
N VAL A 25 5.70 -11.87 8.42
CA VAL A 25 5.30 -13.08 7.67
C VAL A 25 3.88 -12.91 7.14
N ASP A 26 3.02 -12.18 7.87
CA ASP A 26 1.64 -11.89 7.49
C ASP A 26 1.56 -10.56 6.73
N ILE A 27 0.87 -10.56 5.59
CA ILE A 27 0.61 -9.38 4.78
C ILE A 27 -0.29 -8.38 5.50
N GLU A 28 -1.18 -8.83 6.38
CA GLU A 28 -2.03 -7.95 7.21
C GLU A 28 -1.18 -7.13 8.19
N ASP A 29 -0.06 -7.66 8.66
CA ASP A 29 0.86 -6.92 9.51
C ASP A 29 1.73 -5.94 8.71
N VAL A 30 2.05 -6.28 7.45
CA VAL A 30 2.65 -5.33 6.50
C VAL A 30 1.69 -4.16 6.23
N LEU A 31 0.39 -4.42 6.04
CA LEU A 31 -0.62 -3.36 5.86
C LEU A 31 -0.63 -2.39 7.04
N LYS A 32 -0.77 -2.91 8.27
CA LYS A 32 -0.78 -2.09 9.48
C LYS A 32 0.50 -1.27 9.63
N PHE A 33 1.64 -1.88 9.30
CA PHE A 33 2.93 -1.21 9.34
C PHE A 33 3.02 -0.08 8.32
N VAL A 34 2.58 -0.32 7.08
CA VAL A 34 2.57 0.69 6.01
C VAL A 34 1.63 1.84 6.36
N ASP A 35 0.42 1.56 6.85
CA ASP A 35 -0.53 2.60 7.28
C ASP A 35 0.05 3.47 8.41
N TRP A 36 0.68 2.83 9.40
CA TRP A 36 1.36 3.56 10.46
C TRP A 36 2.53 4.39 9.90
N LEU A 37 3.36 3.80 9.03
CA LEU A 37 4.53 4.46 8.45
C LEU A 37 4.14 5.69 7.63
N ASP A 38 3.11 5.57 6.80
CA ASP A 38 2.59 6.66 5.98
C ASP A 38 1.97 7.75 6.86
N GLY A 39 1.30 7.38 7.96
CA GLY A 39 0.84 8.30 8.98
C GLY A 39 1.99 9.11 9.61
N GLU A 40 3.07 8.45 10.02
CA GLU A 40 4.26 9.12 10.58
C GLU A 40 4.95 10.03 9.55
N LEU A 41 5.06 9.58 8.30
CA LEU A 41 5.72 10.33 7.23
C LEU A 41 4.89 11.52 6.75
N SER A 42 3.56 11.45 6.84
CA SER A 42 2.65 12.58 6.55
C SER A 42 2.87 13.79 7.46
N THR A 43 3.53 13.61 8.62
CA THR A 43 3.89 14.70 9.53
C THR A 43 5.10 15.53 9.05
N LEU A 44 5.75 15.10 7.97
CA LEU A 44 6.86 15.80 7.33
C LEU A 44 6.32 16.80 6.29
N ALA A 45 6.84 18.02 6.28
CA ALA A 45 6.40 19.06 5.35
C ALA A 45 6.74 18.74 3.88
N ASP A 46 7.82 18.00 3.64
CA ASP A 46 8.21 17.44 2.35
C ASP A 46 8.94 16.12 2.62
N GLU A 47 8.21 15.00 2.59
CA GLU A 47 8.74 13.67 2.88
C GLU A 47 9.99 13.36 2.05
N ARG A 48 9.93 13.56 0.73
CA ARG A 48 11.01 13.21 -0.19
C ARG A 48 12.25 14.08 0.02
N ALA A 49 12.07 15.39 0.18
CA ALA A 49 13.20 16.28 0.42
C ALA A 49 13.86 15.97 1.77
N VAL A 50 13.07 15.72 2.81
CA VAL A 50 13.59 15.42 4.15
C VAL A 50 14.30 14.07 4.18
N LEU A 51 13.70 13.01 3.64
CA LEU A 51 14.27 11.66 3.65
C LEU A 51 15.57 11.56 2.84
N LYS A 52 15.76 12.38 1.81
CA LYS A 52 17.01 12.44 1.02
C LYS A 52 18.24 12.81 1.86
N HIS A 53 18.05 13.47 2.99
CA HIS A 53 19.14 13.81 3.91
C HIS A 53 19.51 12.67 4.88
N PHE A 54 18.77 11.57 4.88
CA PHE A 54 19.00 10.41 5.75
C PHE A 54 19.30 9.15 4.94
N LYS A 55 19.81 8.11 5.61
CA LYS A 55 20.00 6.77 5.02
C LYS A 55 18.67 6.02 4.99
N TRP A 56 17.67 6.60 4.32
CA TRP A 56 16.35 6.01 4.22
C TRP A 56 16.40 4.69 3.43
N PRO A 57 15.84 3.58 3.94
CA PRO A 57 15.78 2.30 3.25
C PRO A 57 14.68 2.29 2.17
N GLU A 58 14.81 3.18 1.18
CA GLU A 58 13.81 3.46 0.14
C GLU A 58 13.27 2.18 -0.52
N LYS A 59 14.17 1.32 -1.03
CA LYS A 59 13.78 0.06 -1.68
C LYS A 59 12.89 -0.83 -0.82
N LYS A 60 13.13 -0.88 0.49
CA LYS A 60 12.38 -1.74 1.40
C LYS A 60 11.03 -1.12 1.78
N ALA A 61 11.03 0.19 2.04
CA ALA A 61 9.80 0.93 2.29
C ALA A 61 8.85 0.87 1.08
N ASP A 62 9.39 1.09 -0.12
CA ASP A 62 8.62 1.06 -1.37
C ASP A 62 8.09 -0.34 -1.66
N ALA A 63 8.90 -1.39 -1.51
CA ALA A 63 8.43 -2.76 -1.68
C ALA A 63 7.29 -3.13 -0.70
N MET A 64 7.34 -2.66 0.55
CA MET A 64 6.24 -2.87 1.50
C MET A 64 4.97 -2.13 1.10
N ARG A 65 5.11 -0.88 0.63
CA ARG A 65 3.98 -0.08 0.13
C ARG A 65 3.36 -0.70 -1.12
N GLU A 66 4.18 -1.14 -2.07
CA GLU A 66 3.72 -1.85 -3.28
C GLU A 66 2.95 -3.12 -2.90
N ALA A 67 3.53 -3.97 -2.04
CA ALA A 67 2.85 -5.18 -1.57
C ALA A 67 1.53 -4.87 -0.85
N ALA A 68 1.46 -3.79 -0.07
CA ALA A 68 0.25 -3.36 0.61
C ALA A 68 -0.85 -2.90 -0.38
N VAL A 69 -0.47 -2.15 -1.41
CA VAL A 69 -1.40 -1.69 -2.46
C VAL A 69 -1.92 -2.89 -3.26
N GLU A 70 -1.04 -3.74 -3.76
CA GLU A 70 -1.42 -4.92 -4.55
C GLU A 70 -2.35 -5.85 -3.75
N TYR A 71 -2.07 -6.08 -2.47
CA TYR A 71 -2.93 -6.91 -1.63
C TYR A 71 -4.33 -6.29 -1.43
N ARG A 72 -4.42 -4.97 -1.27
CA ARG A 72 -5.72 -4.27 -1.17
C ARG A 72 -6.52 -4.39 -2.46
N GLU A 73 -5.87 -4.26 -3.61
CA GLU A 73 -6.50 -4.44 -4.91
C GLU A 73 -7.02 -5.89 -5.07
N LEU A 74 -6.22 -6.88 -4.70
CA LEU A 74 -6.64 -8.29 -4.69
C LEU A 74 -7.83 -8.53 -3.76
N LYS A 75 -7.83 -7.93 -2.57
CA LYS A 75 -8.97 -8.02 -1.63
C LYS A 75 -10.24 -7.39 -2.17
N MET A 76 -10.13 -6.24 -2.85
CA MET A 76 -11.26 -5.62 -3.52
C MET A 76 -11.81 -6.51 -4.65
N LEU A 77 -10.93 -7.10 -5.46
CA LEU A 77 -11.33 -8.02 -6.52
C LEU A 77 -12.00 -9.28 -5.96
N GLU A 78 -11.46 -9.86 -4.90
CA GLU A 78 -12.07 -10.99 -4.19
C GLU A 78 -13.50 -10.66 -3.71
N GLN A 79 -13.70 -9.46 -3.16
CA GLN A 79 -15.01 -8.98 -2.73
C GLN A 79 -15.96 -8.77 -3.91
N GLU A 80 -15.50 -8.17 -5.01
CA GLU A 80 -16.29 -7.98 -6.22
C GLU A 80 -16.80 -9.32 -6.76
N ILE A 81 -15.89 -10.30 -6.91
CA ILE A 81 -16.21 -11.65 -7.36
C ILE A 81 -17.17 -12.35 -6.39
N SER A 82 -16.95 -12.23 -5.07
CA SER A 82 -17.80 -12.87 -4.06
C SER A 82 -19.20 -12.23 -3.98
N SER A 83 -19.30 -10.93 -4.26
CA SER A 83 -20.55 -10.18 -4.29
C SER A 83 -21.33 -10.35 -5.60
N TYR A 84 -20.68 -10.90 -6.63
CA TYR A 84 -21.28 -11.12 -7.92
C TYR A 84 -22.46 -12.08 -7.80
N LYS A 85 -23.64 -11.59 -8.17
CA LYS A 85 -24.84 -12.40 -8.36
C LYS A 85 -25.17 -12.39 -9.82
N ASP A 86 -25.27 -13.58 -10.41
CA ASP A 86 -25.79 -13.71 -11.75
C ASP A 86 -27.25 -13.26 -11.76
N ASP A 87 -27.60 -12.48 -12.77
CA ASP A 87 -28.96 -11.95 -12.92
C ASP A 87 -29.76 -12.95 -13.77
N PRO A 88 -30.70 -13.72 -13.16
CA PRO A 88 -31.45 -14.74 -13.87
C PRO A 88 -32.38 -14.15 -14.95
N ASP A 89 -32.65 -12.84 -14.91
CA ASP A 89 -33.46 -12.15 -15.92
C ASP A 89 -32.66 -11.77 -17.17
N ILE A 90 -31.32 -11.88 -17.15
CA ILE A 90 -30.46 -11.66 -18.31
C ILE A 90 -30.36 -12.96 -19.12
N PRO A 91 -30.74 -12.96 -20.41
CA PRO A 91 -30.57 -14.13 -21.27
C PRO A 91 -29.10 -14.57 -21.30
N CYS A 92 -28.84 -15.88 -21.11
CA CYS A 92 -27.49 -16.45 -21.03
C CYS A 92 -26.54 -15.99 -22.16
N VAL A 93 -27.06 -15.78 -23.37
CA VAL A 93 -26.31 -15.27 -24.53
C VAL A 93 -25.79 -13.84 -24.31
N ALA A 94 -26.57 -12.98 -23.65
CA ALA A 94 -26.17 -11.62 -23.32
C ALA A 94 -25.11 -11.61 -22.20
N SER A 95 -25.24 -12.49 -21.20
CA SER A 95 -24.22 -12.69 -20.15
C SER A 95 -22.90 -13.19 -20.74
N LEU A 96 -22.94 -14.18 -21.63
CA LEU A 96 -21.75 -14.71 -22.33
C LEU A 96 -21.08 -13.64 -23.20
N LYS A 97 -21.85 -12.81 -23.90
CA LYS A 97 -21.30 -11.72 -24.72
C LYS A 97 -20.63 -10.64 -23.86
N LYS A 98 -21.20 -10.35 -22.68
CA LYS A 98 -20.62 -9.41 -21.71
C LYS A 98 -19.32 -9.96 -21.10
N MET A 99 -19.29 -11.24 -20.73
CA MET A 99 -18.07 -11.92 -20.25
C MET A 99 -16.97 -11.91 -21.31
N ALA A 100 -17.28 -12.24 -22.57
CA ALA A 100 -16.32 -12.17 -23.68
C ALA A 100 -15.74 -10.75 -23.86
N SER A 101 -16.58 -9.71 -23.77
CA SER A 101 -16.11 -8.32 -23.90
C SER A 101 -15.24 -7.81 -22.75
N LEU A 102 -15.33 -8.45 -21.58
CA LEU A 102 -14.48 -8.14 -20.43
C LEU A 102 -13.14 -8.89 -20.48
N LEU A 103 -13.09 -10.05 -21.17
CA LEU A 103 -11.87 -10.83 -21.38
C LEU A 103 -10.95 -10.22 -22.43
N ASP A 104 -11.51 -9.54 -23.43
CA ASP A 104 -10.78 -8.88 -24.53
C ASP A 104 -10.20 -7.50 -24.16
N LYS A 105 -10.26 -7.11 -22.89
CA LYS A 105 -9.91 -5.77 -22.39
C LYS A 105 -8.70 -5.79 -21.47
#